data_AF-A0A948SRG8-F1
#
_entry.id   AF-A0A948SRG8-F1
#
_cell.length_a   1.000
_cell.length_b   1.000
_cell.length_c   1.000
_cell.angle_alpha   90.00
_cell.angle_beta   90.00
_cell.angle_gamma   90.00
#
_symmetry.space_group_name_H-M   'P 1'
#
loop_
_entity.id
_entity.type
_entity.pdbx_description
1 polymer ?
#
loop_
_entity_poly.entity_id
_entity_poly.type
_entity_poly.pdbx_seq_one_letter_code
_entity_poly.pdbx_strand_id
1 'polypeptide(L)'
;MERTNTAVLDIIDPPTGMTDPSDAVTVRWCPPLPGKTMGYWGNKMGAPVVISSVTPRRAAYPNVLGGVPTFATNADVRNFFRSANCSGDCWTMFRAQFLATAMNALDGDFADQGVMVMGDCWTVGDMLDAVDASAVGMSKEWYASVKTILDDVNNSRQTTCLTVID
;
A
#
# COMPACT_ATOMS: atom_id res chain seq x y z
N MET A 1 20.13 1.21 4.34
CA MET A 1 20.56 2.19 3.32
C MET A 1 19.78 1.85 2.08
N GLU A 2 18.90 2.74 1.64
CA GLU A 2 18.22 2.65 0.35
C GLU A 2 19.25 2.53 -0.77
N ARG A 3 18.96 1.72 -1.78
CA ARG A 3 19.78 1.63 -2.99
C ARG A 3 18.90 1.84 -4.20
N THR A 4 19.22 2.87 -4.96
CA THR A 4 18.57 3.20 -6.23
C THR A 4 19.62 3.03 -7.32
N ASN A 5 19.27 2.29 -8.36
CA ASN A 5 20.14 2.12 -9.52
C ASN A 5 19.32 2.43 -10.77
N THR A 6 19.71 3.47 -11.49
CA THR A 6 19.08 3.86 -12.75
C THR A 6 19.98 3.43 -13.89
N ALA A 7 19.48 2.55 -14.74
CA ALA A 7 20.10 2.20 -16.00
C ALA A 7 19.48 3.10 -17.08
N VAL A 8 20.32 3.88 -17.77
CA VAL A 8 19.90 4.70 -18.92
C VAL A 8 20.41 4.03 -20.19
N LEU A 9 19.53 3.82 -21.15
CA LEU A 9 19.84 3.38 -22.49
C LEU A 9 19.76 4.58 -23.43
N ASP A 10 20.90 5.09 -23.85
CA ASP A 10 20.98 6.13 -24.89
C ASP A 10 21.10 5.47 -26.27
N ILE A 11 20.17 5.76 -27.19
CA ILE A 11 20.33 5.38 -28.60
C ILE A 11 21.24 6.42 -29.27
N ILE A 12 22.47 6.00 -29.59
CA ILE A 12 23.53 6.88 -30.12
C ILE A 12 23.22 7.39 -31.54
N ASP A 13 22.25 6.80 -32.26
CA ASP A 13 21.79 7.24 -33.59
C ASP A 13 20.27 6.97 -33.76
N PRO A 14 19.39 7.87 -33.28
CA PRO A 14 17.96 7.63 -33.37
C PRO A 14 17.43 7.78 -34.81
N PRO A 15 16.43 6.96 -35.21
CA PRO A 15 15.74 7.14 -36.49
C PRO A 15 15.19 8.55 -36.63
N THR A 16 15.23 9.08 -37.86
CA THR A 16 14.74 10.43 -38.16
C THR A 16 13.28 10.57 -37.74
N GLY A 17 13.01 11.48 -36.78
CA GLY A 17 11.67 11.73 -36.23
C GLY A 17 11.47 11.30 -34.78
N MET A 18 12.45 10.68 -34.13
CA MET A 18 12.40 10.38 -32.69
C MET A 18 12.83 11.59 -31.86
N THR A 19 11.96 12.06 -30.96
CA THR A 19 12.20 13.23 -30.09
C THR A 19 12.81 12.89 -28.73
N ASP A 20 12.75 11.62 -28.32
CA ASP A 20 13.36 11.13 -27.08
C ASP A 20 13.95 9.73 -27.34
N PRO A 21 15.26 9.63 -27.60
CA PRO A 21 15.92 8.38 -27.95
C PRO A 21 16.47 7.64 -26.73
N SER A 22 16.22 8.16 -25.52
CA SER A 22 16.68 7.57 -24.27
C SER A 22 15.54 6.87 -23.54
N ASP A 23 15.83 5.68 -23.00
CA ASP A 23 14.93 4.97 -22.08
C ASP A 23 15.66 4.77 -20.75
N ALA A 24 14.98 4.95 -19.63
CA ALA A 24 15.59 4.84 -18.31
C ALA A 24 14.77 3.90 -17.44
N VAL A 25 15.44 2.90 -16.85
CA VAL A 25 14.84 1.98 -15.88
C VAL A 25 15.47 2.26 -14.53
N THR A 26 14.66 2.66 -13.56
CA THR A 26 15.11 2.80 -12.17
C THR A 26 14.68 1.58 -11.37
N VAL A 27 15.65 0.88 -10.78
CA VAL A 27 15.38 -0.19 -9.83
C VAL A 27 15.65 0.32 -8.43
N ARG A 28 14.66 0.23 -7.55
CA ARG A 28 14.76 0.62 -6.14
C ARG A 28 14.77 -0.62 -5.27
N TRP A 29 15.78 -0.71 -4.41
CA TRP A 29 15.77 -1.61 -3.27
C TRP A 29 15.60 -0.79 -2.00
N CYS A 30 14.39 -0.84 -1.45
CA CYS A 30 14.10 -0.27 -0.15
C CYS A 30 14.36 -1.33 0.92
N PRO A 31 15.19 -1.06 1.95
CA PRO A 31 15.15 -1.88 3.15
C PRO A 31 13.72 -1.85 3.73
N PRO A 32 13.31 -2.85 4.53
CA PRO A 32 11.97 -2.85 5.13
C PRO A 32 11.76 -1.55 5.89
N LEU A 33 10.84 -0.71 5.41
CA LEU A 33 10.52 0.53 6.10
C LEU A 33 9.52 0.20 7.22
N PRO A 34 9.77 0.65 8.46
CA PRO A 34 8.82 0.50 9.56
C PRO A 34 7.47 1.10 9.18
N GLY A 35 6.48 0.23 8.89
CA GLY A 35 5.10 0.65 8.72
C GLY A 35 4.49 1.03 10.07
N LYS A 36 3.54 1.97 10.06
CA LYS A 36 2.70 2.20 11.25
C LYS A 36 1.63 1.12 11.25
N THR A 37 1.71 0.22 12.23
CA THR A 37 0.79 -0.90 12.37
C THR A 37 -0.64 -0.41 12.66
N MET A 38 -1.65 -1.22 12.35
CA MET A 38 -3.02 -0.92 12.75
C MET A 38 -3.14 -0.72 14.28
N GLY A 39 -2.37 -1.47 15.07
CA GLY A 39 -2.28 -1.29 16.53
C GLY A 39 -1.65 0.06 16.93
N TYR A 40 -0.71 0.56 16.13
CA TYR A 40 -0.11 1.88 16.30
C TYR A 40 -1.12 2.99 15.98
N TRP A 41 -1.83 2.90 14.85
CA TRP A 41 -2.89 3.85 14.50
C TRP A 41 -4.09 3.80 15.44
N GLY A 42 -4.41 2.62 15.99
CA GLY A 42 -5.43 2.48 17.02
C GLY A 42 -5.03 3.12 18.35
N ASN A 43 -3.76 3.36 18.64
CA ASN A 43 -3.34 3.89 19.94
C ASN A 43 -3.40 5.43 19.98
N LYS A 44 -3.92 6.01 21.09
CA LYS A 44 -3.88 7.47 21.32
C LYS A 44 -2.45 8.01 21.42
N MET A 45 -1.49 7.15 21.79
CA MET A 45 -0.05 7.45 21.88
C MET A 45 0.72 7.08 20.61
N GLY A 46 0.08 6.49 19.60
CA GLY A 46 0.71 6.14 18.33
C GLY A 46 0.72 7.31 17.35
N ALA A 47 0.99 7.03 16.07
CA ALA A 47 1.01 8.06 15.04
C ALA A 47 -0.31 8.84 14.98
N PRO A 48 -0.25 10.15 14.72
CA PRO A 48 -1.45 10.97 14.62
C PRO A 48 -2.26 10.52 13.41
N VAL A 49 -3.36 9.81 13.64
CA VAL A 49 -4.37 9.55 12.61
C VAL A 49 -4.88 10.88 12.09
N VAL A 50 -4.76 11.11 10.79
CA VAL A 50 -5.21 12.34 10.13
C VAL A 50 -6.52 12.04 9.41
N ILE A 51 -7.67 12.37 10.01
CA ILE A 51 -8.98 12.10 9.40
C ILE A 51 -9.12 12.70 7.99
N SER A 52 -8.49 13.86 7.74
CA SER A 52 -8.52 14.50 6.42
C SER A 52 -7.84 13.67 5.34
N SER A 53 -7.01 12.68 5.68
CA SER A 53 -6.44 11.75 4.70
C SER A 53 -7.38 10.60 4.37
N VAL A 54 -8.42 10.32 5.16
CA VAL A 54 -9.30 9.17 4.92
C VAL A 54 -10.20 9.39 3.71
N THR A 55 -10.78 10.58 3.55
CA THR A 55 -11.69 10.88 2.43
C THR A 55 -10.99 10.74 1.06
N PRO A 56 -9.79 11.32 0.84
CA PRO A 56 -9.04 11.07 -0.40
C PRO A 56 -8.74 9.59 -0.66
N ARG A 57 -8.42 8.80 0.38
CA ARG A 57 -8.17 7.37 0.22
C ARG A 57 -9.43 6.59 -0.13
N ARG A 58 -10.58 6.94 0.44
CA ARG A 58 -11.87 6.35 0.04
C ARG A 58 -12.21 6.63 -1.42
N ALA A 59 -11.82 7.81 -1.93
CA ALA A 59 -11.99 8.14 -3.33
C ALA A 59 -11.01 7.38 -4.24
N ALA A 60 -9.76 7.19 -3.80
CA ALA A 60 -8.75 6.44 -4.54
C ALA A 60 -9.04 4.92 -4.58
N TYR A 61 -9.59 4.36 -3.51
CA TYR A 61 -9.81 2.91 -3.35
C TYR A 61 -11.28 2.58 -3.04
N PRO A 62 -12.20 2.84 -3.99
CA PRO A 62 -13.63 2.75 -3.73
C PRO A 62 -14.12 1.32 -3.52
N ASN A 63 -13.48 0.31 -4.10
CA ASN A 63 -13.94 -1.08 -4.02
C ASN A 63 -13.69 -1.68 -2.64
N VAL A 64 -12.55 -1.35 -2.02
CA VAL A 64 -12.21 -1.78 -0.66
C VAL A 64 -12.79 -0.82 0.37
N LEU A 65 -12.55 0.48 0.20
CA LEU A 65 -12.86 1.50 1.22
C LEU A 65 -14.26 2.10 1.08
N GLY A 66 -15.04 1.72 0.06
CA GLY A 66 -16.43 2.15 -0.08
C GLY A 66 -17.32 1.73 1.10
N GLY A 67 -17.03 0.57 1.70
CA GLY A 67 -17.71 0.08 2.90
C GLY A 67 -17.07 0.49 4.24
N VAL A 68 -16.09 1.39 4.24
CA VAL A 68 -15.59 2.02 5.47
C VAL A 68 -16.52 3.18 5.85
N PRO A 69 -16.96 3.27 7.12
CA PRO A 69 -17.85 4.34 7.57
C PRO A 69 -17.21 5.72 7.40
N THR A 70 -18.06 6.74 7.26
CA THR A 70 -17.59 8.13 7.33
C THR A 70 -17.26 8.46 8.78
N PHE A 71 -16.09 9.07 8.98
CA PHE A 71 -15.63 9.51 10.30
C PHE A 71 -15.87 11.00 10.47
N ALA A 72 -16.13 11.46 11.70
CA ALA A 72 -16.25 12.89 12.02
C ALA A 72 -15.01 13.40 12.76
N THR A 73 -14.30 12.52 13.46
CA THR A 73 -13.13 12.85 14.27
C THR A 73 -12.00 11.84 14.11
N ASN A 74 -10.76 12.26 14.43
CA ASN A 74 -9.63 11.33 14.54
C ASN A 74 -9.91 10.20 15.56
N ALA A 75 -10.79 10.42 16.55
CA ALA A 75 -11.17 9.39 17.51
C ALA A 75 -12.01 8.28 16.86
N ASP A 76 -12.88 8.62 15.93
CA ASP A 76 -13.72 7.63 15.22
C ASP A 76 -12.86 6.70 14.37
N VAL A 77 -11.87 7.26 13.66
CA VAL A 77 -10.92 6.47 12.87
C VAL A 77 -10.11 5.53 13.78
N ARG A 78 -9.64 6.01 14.94
CA ARG A 78 -8.95 5.16 15.93
C ARG A 78 -9.85 4.05 16.45
N ASN A 79 -11.11 4.36 16.77
CA ASN A 79 -12.07 3.39 17.25
C ASN A 79 -12.36 2.33 16.19
N PHE A 80 -12.45 2.71 14.93
CA PHE A 80 -12.54 1.78 13.80
C PHE A 80 -11.37 0.80 13.80
N PHE A 81 -10.12 1.28 13.81
CA PHE A 81 -8.94 0.40 13.87
C PHE A 81 -8.92 -0.51 15.10
N ARG A 82 -9.35 -0.04 16.28
CA ARG A 82 -9.42 -0.87 17.50
C ARG A 82 -10.50 -1.95 17.44
N SER A 83 -11.63 -1.63 16.81
CA SER A 83 -12.78 -2.51 16.70
C SER A 83 -12.64 -3.55 15.59
N ALA A 84 -11.75 -3.28 14.63
CA ALA A 84 -11.52 -4.12 13.47
C ALA A 84 -11.03 -5.52 13.90
N ASN A 85 -11.80 -6.54 13.53
CA ASN A 85 -11.53 -7.92 13.91
C ASN A 85 -11.99 -8.87 12.79
N CYS A 86 -11.66 -10.15 12.96
CA CYS A 86 -12.05 -11.21 12.03
C CYS A 86 -13.29 -12.01 12.49
N SER A 87 -14.13 -11.46 13.37
CA SER A 87 -15.34 -12.17 13.80
C SER A 87 -16.38 -12.15 12.67
N GLY A 88 -16.62 -13.31 12.06
CA GLY A 88 -17.55 -13.45 10.93
C GLY A 88 -16.83 -13.59 9.60
N ASP A 89 -16.65 -12.49 8.87
CA ASP A 89 -16.23 -12.49 7.46
C ASP A 89 -14.84 -11.86 7.20
N CYS A 90 -14.14 -11.40 8.24
CA CYS A 90 -12.85 -10.69 8.16
C CYS A 90 -12.85 -9.37 7.37
N TRP A 91 -14.00 -8.89 6.88
CA TRP A 91 -14.06 -7.69 6.03
C TRP A 91 -13.63 -6.43 6.76
N THR A 92 -14.07 -6.27 8.01
CA THR A 92 -13.71 -5.10 8.84
C THR A 92 -12.21 -5.06 9.11
N MET A 93 -11.58 -6.19 9.40
CA MET A 93 -10.13 -6.25 9.58
C MET A 93 -9.36 -6.08 8.28
N PHE A 94 -9.83 -6.65 7.17
CA PHE A 94 -9.27 -6.43 5.84
C PHE A 94 -9.26 -4.95 5.47
N ARG A 95 -10.42 -4.28 5.54
CA ARG A 95 -10.56 -2.85 5.26
C ARG A 95 -9.71 -1.98 6.18
N ALA A 96 -9.60 -2.35 7.45
CA ALA A 96 -8.77 -1.64 8.41
C ALA A 96 -7.27 -1.78 8.10
N GLN A 97 -6.81 -2.97 7.77
CA GLN A 97 -5.41 -3.17 7.36
C GLN A 97 -5.11 -2.43 6.05
N PHE A 98 -6.02 -2.50 5.07
CA PHE A 98 -5.88 -1.78 3.81
C PHE A 98 -5.82 -0.26 4.05
N LEU A 99 -6.73 0.30 4.85
CA LEU A 99 -6.73 1.72 5.16
C LEU A 99 -5.43 2.13 5.88
N ALA A 100 -4.92 1.30 6.81
CA ALA A 100 -3.66 1.56 7.48
C ALA A 100 -2.48 1.57 6.48
N THR A 101 -2.45 0.62 5.54
CA THR A 101 -1.42 0.56 4.48
C THR A 101 -1.52 1.76 3.54
N ALA A 102 -2.72 2.12 3.08
CA ALA A 102 -2.96 3.29 2.22
C ALA A 102 -2.63 4.63 2.91
N MET A 103 -2.73 4.68 4.25
CA MET A 103 -2.28 5.82 5.04
C MET A 103 -0.76 5.84 5.21
N ASN A 104 -0.11 4.67 5.33
CA ASN A 104 1.36 4.60 5.33
C ASN A 104 1.93 5.01 3.98
N ALA A 105 1.30 4.60 2.87
CA ALA A 105 1.65 4.98 1.50
C ALA A 105 1.38 6.47 1.16
N LEU A 106 1.05 7.32 2.15
CA LEU A 106 1.21 8.77 2.00
C LEU A 106 2.68 9.18 2.02
N ASP A 107 3.52 8.37 2.66
CA ASP A 107 4.96 8.44 2.55
C ASP A 107 5.38 7.74 1.25
N GLY A 108 5.98 8.49 0.32
CA GLY A 108 6.40 7.97 -0.97
C GLY A 108 7.42 6.83 -0.84
N ASP A 109 8.30 6.89 0.17
CA ASP A 109 9.29 5.83 0.39
C ASP A 109 8.62 4.51 0.78
N PHE A 110 7.54 4.58 1.56
CA PHE A 110 6.73 3.42 1.91
C PHE A 110 5.93 2.91 0.71
N ALA A 111 5.37 3.81 -0.11
CA ALA A 111 4.61 3.44 -1.31
C ALA A 111 5.48 2.71 -2.35
N ASP A 112 6.72 3.17 -2.54
CA ASP A 112 7.66 2.62 -3.51
C ASP A 112 8.40 1.37 -3.00
N GLN A 113 8.17 0.98 -1.75
CA GLN A 113 8.82 -0.19 -1.16
C GLN A 113 8.42 -1.46 -1.92
N GLY A 114 9.42 -2.19 -2.40
CA GLY A 114 9.24 -3.51 -2.99
C GLY A 114 8.92 -4.59 -1.97
N VAL A 115 7.79 -5.27 -2.13
CA VAL A 115 7.30 -6.35 -1.28
C VAL A 115 6.94 -7.58 -2.11
N MET A 116 7.33 -8.76 -1.63
CA MET A 116 6.97 -10.03 -2.27
C MET A 116 5.50 -10.34 -1.99
N VAL A 117 4.68 -10.41 -3.02
CA VAL A 117 3.25 -10.76 -2.92
C VAL A 117 3.01 -11.97 -3.80
N MET A 118 2.60 -13.09 -3.20
CA MET A 118 2.26 -14.34 -3.91
C MET A 118 3.34 -14.87 -4.87
N GLY A 119 4.61 -14.56 -4.63
CA GLY A 119 5.73 -15.01 -5.47
C GLY A 119 6.23 -13.99 -6.48
N ASP A 120 5.56 -12.85 -6.61
CA ASP A 120 5.95 -11.74 -7.46
C ASP A 120 6.37 -10.52 -6.63
N CYS A 121 7.20 -9.65 -7.21
CA CYS A 121 7.63 -8.42 -6.53
C CYS A 121 6.79 -7.23 -6.98
N TRP A 122 6.21 -6.51 -6.01
CA TRP A 122 5.28 -5.40 -6.24
C TRP A 122 5.71 -4.21 -5.39
N THR A 123 5.50 -2.98 -5.85
CA THR A 123 5.52 -1.84 -4.93
C THR A 123 4.30 -1.91 -4.02
N VAL A 124 4.37 -1.29 -2.83
CA VAL A 124 3.18 -1.19 -1.96
C VAL A 124 2.06 -0.42 -2.64
N GLY A 125 2.40 0.62 -3.43
CA GLY A 125 1.44 1.36 -4.25
C GLY A 125 0.70 0.46 -5.24
N ASP A 126 1.43 -0.26 -6.10
CA ASP A 126 0.84 -1.16 -7.09
C ASP A 126 0.02 -2.28 -6.43
N MET A 127 0.49 -2.79 -5.30
CA MET A 127 -0.23 -3.78 -4.52
C MET A 127 -1.58 -3.22 -4.04
N LEU A 128 -1.63 -1.99 -3.53
CA LEU A 128 -2.89 -1.35 -3.08
C LEU A 128 -3.86 -1.19 -4.25
N ASP A 129 -3.39 -0.72 -5.40
CA ASP A 129 -4.20 -0.51 -6.60
C ASP A 129 -4.79 -1.84 -7.11
N ALA A 130 -3.96 -2.90 -7.18
CA ALA A 130 -4.41 -4.21 -7.62
C ALA A 130 -5.35 -4.90 -6.63
N VAL A 131 -5.11 -4.75 -5.32
CA VAL A 131 -6.03 -5.24 -4.29
C VAL A 131 -7.38 -4.53 -4.40
N ASP A 132 -7.41 -3.21 -4.61
CA ASP A 132 -8.69 -2.51 -4.80
C ASP A 132 -9.41 -2.97 -6.07
N ALA A 133 -8.73 -3.02 -7.21
CA ALA A 133 -9.30 -3.51 -8.47
C ALA A 133 -9.87 -4.93 -8.35
N SER A 134 -9.22 -5.78 -7.55
CA SER A 134 -9.62 -7.18 -7.37
C SER A 134 -10.73 -7.36 -6.35
N ALA A 135 -10.98 -6.41 -5.45
CA ALA A 135 -11.86 -6.62 -4.29
C ALA A 135 -13.35 -6.86 -4.63
N VAL A 136 -13.81 -6.57 -5.85
CA VAL A 136 -15.23 -6.72 -6.19
C VAL A 136 -15.57 -8.21 -6.40
N GLY A 137 -16.47 -8.74 -5.57
CA GLY A 137 -17.01 -10.10 -5.72
C GLY A 137 -16.09 -11.23 -5.28
N MET A 138 -14.99 -10.92 -4.59
CA MET A 138 -14.05 -11.93 -4.10
C MET A 138 -14.57 -12.71 -2.90
N SER A 139 -13.99 -13.91 -2.69
CA SER A 139 -14.35 -14.79 -1.60
C SER A 139 -13.80 -14.32 -0.25
N LYS A 140 -14.37 -14.87 0.83
CA LYS A 140 -13.88 -14.63 2.20
C LYS A 140 -12.42 -15.05 2.38
N GLU A 141 -12.04 -16.17 1.78
CA GLU A 141 -10.68 -16.72 1.82
C GLU A 141 -9.69 -15.74 1.18
N TRP A 142 -10.08 -15.10 0.07
CA TRP A 142 -9.26 -14.08 -0.57
C TRP A 142 -9.02 -12.89 0.38
N TYR A 143 -10.07 -12.33 1.00
CA TYR A 143 -9.90 -11.22 1.95
C TYR A 143 -9.04 -11.62 3.15
N ALA A 144 -9.17 -12.85 3.65
CA ALA A 144 -8.37 -13.35 4.77
C ALA A 144 -6.87 -13.45 4.41
N SER A 145 -6.56 -13.93 3.21
CA SER A 145 -5.18 -14.00 2.70
C SER A 145 -4.59 -12.61 2.49
N VAL A 146 -5.31 -11.73 1.79
CA VAL A 146 -4.83 -10.36 1.50
C VAL A 146 -4.68 -9.53 2.77
N LYS A 147 -5.61 -9.65 3.73
CA LYS A 147 -5.47 -9.03 5.05
C LYS A 147 -4.17 -9.43 5.75
N THR A 148 -3.76 -10.69 5.63
CA THR A 148 -2.52 -11.18 6.24
C THR A 148 -1.30 -10.53 5.58
N ILE A 149 -1.27 -10.44 4.25
CA ILE A 149 -0.23 -9.73 3.51
C ILE A 149 -0.15 -8.26 3.95
N LEU A 150 -1.29 -7.56 4.02
CA LEU A 150 -1.35 -6.16 4.46
C LEU A 150 -0.88 -5.98 5.92
N ASP A 151 -1.21 -6.92 6.80
CA ASP A 151 -0.70 -6.94 8.17
C ASP A 151 0.83 -7.11 8.20
N ASP A 152 1.37 -8.01 7.40
CA ASP A 152 2.82 -8.22 7.32
C ASP A 152 3.55 -7.00 6.75
N VAL A 153 2.99 -6.34 5.72
CA VAL A 153 3.52 -5.08 5.17
C VAL A 153 3.47 -3.96 6.23
N ASN A 154 2.33 -3.77 6.91
CA ASN A 154 2.18 -2.73 7.93
C ASN A 154 3.07 -2.91 9.17
N ASN A 155 3.54 -4.15 9.42
CA ASN A 155 4.44 -4.48 10.52
C ASN A 155 5.87 -4.76 10.05
N SER A 156 6.19 -4.49 8.77
CA SER A 156 7.50 -4.72 8.17
C SER A 156 8.01 -6.17 8.32
N ARG A 157 7.08 -7.12 8.37
CA ARG A 157 7.33 -8.57 8.40
C ARG A 157 7.41 -9.18 7.00
N GLN A 158 6.97 -8.45 5.98
CA GLN A 158 6.98 -8.94 4.60
C GLN A 158 8.39 -9.01 4.01
N THR A 159 8.65 -10.04 3.21
CA THR A 159 9.90 -10.17 2.45
C THR A 159 10.02 -9.02 1.45
N THR A 160 11.08 -8.24 1.57
CA THR A 160 11.40 -7.16 0.62
C THR A 160 12.03 -7.70 -0.66
N CYS A 161 11.78 -7.03 -1.78
CA CYS A 161 12.33 -7.37 -3.08
C CYS A 161 12.70 -6.12 -3.89
N LEU A 162 13.37 -6.31 -5.03
CA LEU A 162 13.75 -5.24 -5.96
C LEU A 162 12.57 -4.93 -6.89
N THR A 163 12.09 -3.69 -6.87
CA THR A 163 11.04 -3.22 -7.79
C THR A 163 11.60 -2.25 -8.81
N VAL A 164 11.04 -2.31 -10.03
CA VAL A 164 11.22 -1.24 -11.02
C VAL A 164 10.25 -0.12 -10.63
N ILE A 165 10.74 1.11 -10.65
CA ILE A 165 9.96 2.33 -10.51
C ILE A 165 10.26 3.20 -11.74
N ASP A 166 9.21 3.66 -12.42
CA ASP A 166 9.31 4.51 -13.61
C ASP A 166 9.56 5.99 -13.22
#